data_AF-A0A329ME00-F1
#
_entry.id   AF-A0A329ME00-F1
#
_cell.length_a   1.000
_cell.length_b   1.000
_cell.length_c   1.000
_cell.angle_alpha   90.00
_cell.angle_beta   90.00
_cell.angle_gamma   90.00
#
_symmetry.space_group_name_H-M   'P 1'
#
loop_
_entity.id
_entity.type
_entity.pdbx_description
1 polymer ?
#
loop_
_entity_poly.entity_id
_entity_poly.type
_entity_poly.pdbx_seq_one_letter_code
_entity_poly.pdbx_strand_id
1 'polypeptide(L)'
;MTDAHEQEVTHHYTMHYPEHEPREHDPHYHDFEAYRRRTKATAVCAIGEWRKDFSGCRGPLELHHAHIEFALQNAVDLAVLEAHYPGVSNPDEVGEWVESAANLEWLCQFHHRGHGGVHVASSSDFEAQKFIEGLIS
;
A
#
# COMPACT_ATOMS: atom_id res chain seq x y z
N MET A 1 28.10 -23.67 4.05
CA MET A 1 26.68 -23.43 4.35
C MET A 1 26.62 -22.51 5.56
N THR A 2 25.65 -21.61 5.60
CA THR A 2 25.40 -20.73 6.76
C THR A 2 24.16 -21.27 7.47
N ASP A 3 24.20 -21.32 8.81
CA ASP A 3 23.07 -21.77 9.62
C ASP A 3 21.91 -20.74 9.58
N ALA A 4 20.71 -21.19 9.95
CA ALA A 4 19.58 -20.29 10.15
C ALA A 4 19.91 -19.26 11.24
N HIS A 5 19.64 -18.00 10.96
CA HIS A 5 19.93 -16.89 11.86
C HIS A 5 18.91 -15.79 11.65
N GLU A 6 18.76 -14.95 12.66
CA GLU A 6 17.98 -13.72 12.62
C GLU A 6 18.95 -12.54 12.50
N GLN A 7 18.51 -11.48 11.83
CA GLN A 7 19.26 -10.25 11.73
C GLN A 7 18.33 -9.06 11.93
N GLU A 8 18.71 -8.17 12.85
CA GLU A 8 18.07 -6.86 12.99
C GLU A 8 18.63 -5.88 11.95
N VAL A 9 17.74 -5.13 11.30
CA VAL A 9 18.10 -4.18 10.25
C VAL A 9 17.48 -2.82 10.57
N THR A 10 18.25 -1.75 10.36
CA THR A 10 17.79 -0.36 10.49
C THR A 10 17.93 0.36 9.16
N HIS A 11 16.87 1.01 8.71
CA HIS A 11 16.86 1.83 7.51
C HIS A 11 16.78 3.32 7.86
N HIS A 12 17.48 4.17 7.08
CA HIS A 12 17.39 5.61 7.19
C HIS A 12 17.29 6.23 5.79
N TYR A 13 16.20 6.97 5.54
CA TYR A 13 15.91 7.58 4.25
C TYR A 13 15.60 9.06 4.42
N THR A 14 15.94 9.84 3.40
CA THR A 14 15.37 11.17 3.17
C THR A 14 14.43 11.05 1.98
N MET A 15 13.15 11.27 2.21
CA MET A 15 12.12 11.25 1.17
C MET A 15 11.70 12.68 0.85
N HIS A 16 11.56 12.99 -0.43
CA HIS A 16 10.96 14.24 -0.87
C HIS A 16 9.46 14.06 -1.04
N TYR A 17 8.67 14.82 -0.30
CA TYR A 17 7.24 14.92 -0.48
C TYR A 17 6.94 16.22 -1.25
N PRO A 18 6.20 16.15 -2.38
CA PRO A 18 5.76 17.36 -3.06
C PRO A 18 4.80 18.16 -2.17
N GLU A 19 4.55 19.41 -2.53
CA GLU A 19 3.48 20.19 -1.89
C GLU A 19 2.13 19.50 -2.13
N HIS A 20 1.35 19.32 -1.06
CA HIS A 20 0.02 18.72 -1.11
C HIS A 20 -0.85 19.27 0.02
N GLU A 21 -2.15 19.34 -0.21
CA GLU A 21 -3.13 19.69 0.82
C GLU A 21 -3.41 18.48 1.74
N PRO A 22 -4.04 18.69 2.91
CA PRO A 22 -4.61 17.60 3.69
C PRO A 22 -5.60 16.79 2.86
N ARG A 23 -5.59 15.48 3.04
CA ARG A 23 -6.42 14.54 2.28
C ARG A 23 -7.92 14.82 2.43
N GLU A 24 -8.36 15.36 3.55
CA GLU A 24 -9.76 15.70 3.77
C GLU A 24 -10.31 16.74 2.78
N HIS A 25 -9.44 17.50 2.12
CA HIS A 25 -9.79 18.48 1.09
C HIS A 25 -9.59 17.97 -0.35
N ASP A 26 -9.13 16.73 -0.52
CA ASP A 26 -8.98 16.15 -1.86
C ASP A 26 -10.36 15.97 -2.51
N PRO A 27 -10.59 16.52 -3.73
CA PRO A 27 -11.82 16.30 -4.46
C PRO A 27 -12.11 14.81 -4.70
N HIS A 28 -11.10 13.93 -4.75
CA HIS A 28 -11.25 12.49 -5.00
C HIS A 28 -11.34 11.63 -3.73
N TYR A 29 -11.28 12.21 -2.53
CA TYR A 29 -11.43 11.45 -1.29
C TYR A 29 -12.78 10.72 -1.19
N HIS A 30 -13.80 11.24 -1.88
CA HIS A 30 -15.11 10.59 -1.97
C HIS A 30 -15.06 9.23 -2.68
N ASP A 31 -14.14 9.03 -3.63
CA ASP A 31 -13.94 7.78 -4.36
C ASP A 31 -13.31 6.71 -3.47
N PHE A 32 -12.31 7.09 -2.67
CA PHE A 32 -11.75 6.22 -1.63
C PHE A 32 -12.82 5.77 -0.65
N GLU A 33 -13.62 6.70 -0.10
CA GLU A 33 -14.68 6.36 0.84
C GLU A 33 -15.80 5.56 0.17
N ALA A 34 -16.08 5.76 -1.12
CA ALA A 34 -17.02 4.94 -1.87
C ALA A 34 -16.51 3.50 -2.05
N TYR A 35 -15.23 3.32 -2.44
CA TYR A 35 -14.58 2.02 -2.51
C TYR A 35 -14.59 1.32 -1.15
N ARG A 36 -14.17 2.05 -0.11
CA ARG A 36 -14.14 1.57 1.27
C ARG A 36 -15.51 1.10 1.74
N ARG A 37 -16.56 1.91 1.58
CA ARG A 37 -17.92 1.56 1.99
C ARG A 37 -18.46 0.33 1.28
N ARG A 38 -18.19 0.21 -0.03
CA ARG A 38 -18.64 -0.92 -0.86
C ARG A 38 -17.94 -2.23 -0.49
N THR A 39 -16.66 -2.18 -0.13
CA THR A 39 -15.83 -3.40 -0.02
C THR A 39 -15.58 -3.84 1.42
N LYS A 40 -15.63 -2.93 2.41
CA LYS A 40 -15.24 -3.22 3.80
C LYS A 40 -15.95 -4.44 4.41
N ALA A 41 -17.21 -4.68 4.05
CA ALA A 41 -17.99 -5.79 4.62
C ALA A 41 -17.47 -7.18 4.20
N THR A 42 -16.82 -7.27 3.03
CA THR A 42 -16.27 -8.53 2.49
C THR A 42 -14.75 -8.45 2.31
N ALA A 43 -14.12 -7.39 2.80
CA ALA A 43 -12.69 -7.19 2.69
C ALA A 43 -11.92 -8.24 3.49
N VAL A 44 -10.76 -8.61 2.96
CA VAL A 44 -9.78 -9.47 3.61
C VAL A 44 -8.40 -8.84 3.44
N CYS A 45 -7.44 -9.22 4.28
CA CYS A 45 -6.07 -8.74 4.12
C CYS A 45 -5.44 -9.37 2.86
N ALA A 46 -4.88 -8.56 1.96
CA ALA A 46 -4.27 -8.99 0.71
C ALA A 46 -3.14 -10.03 0.93
N ILE A 47 -2.34 -9.88 1.99
CA ILE A 47 -1.30 -10.86 2.34
C ILE A 47 -1.90 -12.21 2.78
N GLY A 48 -2.95 -12.17 3.62
CA GLY A 48 -3.62 -13.38 4.07
C GLY A 48 -4.33 -14.10 2.91
N GLU A 49 -4.97 -13.34 2.02
CA GLU A 49 -5.59 -13.84 0.80
C GLU A 49 -4.56 -14.48 -0.13
N TRP A 50 -3.43 -13.82 -0.38
CA TRP A 50 -2.33 -14.34 -1.19
C TRP A 50 -1.84 -15.70 -0.68
N ARG A 51 -1.60 -15.80 0.63
CA ARG A 51 -1.11 -17.01 1.29
C ARG A 51 -2.18 -18.09 1.44
N LYS A 52 -3.46 -17.75 1.25
CA LYS A 52 -4.62 -18.57 1.64
C LYS A 52 -4.57 -18.98 3.11
N ASP A 53 -3.95 -18.14 3.94
CA ASP A 53 -3.79 -18.33 5.38
C ASP A 53 -3.76 -16.98 6.09
N PHE A 54 -4.66 -16.83 7.06
CA PHE A 54 -4.84 -15.61 7.84
C PHE A 54 -4.22 -15.67 9.24
N SER A 55 -3.49 -16.75 9.57
CA SER A 55 -2.82 -16.94 10.87
C SER A 55 -1.85 -15.79 11.22
N GLY A 56 -1.21 -15.18 10.21
CA GLY A 56 -0.34 -14.01 10.36
C GLY A 56 -1.05 -12.67 10.46
N CYS A 57 -2.37 -12.60 10.20
CA CYS A 57 -3.11 -11.34 10.24
C CYS A 57 -3.45 -10.90 11.66
N ARG A 58 -3.21 -9.63 11.98
CA ARG A 58 -3.51 -9.06 13.31
C ARG A 58 -4.08 -7.65 13.19
N GLY A 59 -5.04 -7.33 14.05
CA GLY A 59 -5.70 -6.02 14.12
C GLY A 59 -6.77 -5.79 13.03
N PRO A 60 -7.39 -4.59 13.02
CA PRO A 60 -8.44 -4.26 12.06
C PRO A 60 -7.91 -4.17 10.63
N LEU A 61 -8.82 -4.25 9.65
CA LEU A 61 -8.51 -3.96 8.25
C LEU A 61 -8.48 -2.46 7.98
N GLU A 62 -7.50 -2.05 7.19
CA GLU A 62 -7.18 -0.69 6.80
C GLU A 62 -6.99 -0.67 5.28
N LEU A 63 -7.52 0.38 4.65
CA LEU A 63 -7.43 0.55 3.20
C LEU A 63 -6.15 1.33 2.90
N HIS A 64 -5.33 0.80 2.00
CA HIS A 64 -3.96 1.22 1.71
C HIS A 64 -3.80 1.57 0.23
N HIS A 65 -2.95 2.56 -0.07
CA HIS A 65 -2.54 2.92 -1.44
C HIS A 65 -1.41 2.00 -1.92
N ALA A 66 -1.70 1.06 -2.82
CA ALA A 66 -0.81 -0.05 -3.17
C ALA A 66 0.46 0.36 -3.95
N HIS A 67 0.42 1.46 -4.70
CA HIS A 67 1.52 1.88 -5.58
C HIS A 67 1.97 3.31 -5.34
N ILE A 68 1.03 4.24 -5.27
CA ILE A 68 1.31 5.67 -5.11
C ILE A 68 0.49 6.18 -3.94
N GLU A 69 1.18 6.60 -2.88
CA GLU A 69 0.56 7.27 -1.73
C GLU A 69 -0.08 8.59 -2.16
N PHE A 70 -1.22 8.92 -1.54
CA PHE A 70 -1.88 10.23 -1.71
C PHE A 70 -0.90 11.41 -1.64
N ALA A 71 0.01 11.40 -0.66
CA ALA A 71 0.96 12.49 -0.42
C ALA A 71 2.00 12.69 -1.55
N LEU A 72 2.11 11.74 -2.49
CA LEU A 72 3.07 11.78 -3.59
C LEU A 72 2.43 12.11 -4.94
N GLN A 73 1.10 12.18 -5.02
CA GLN A 73 0.37 12.28 -6.29
C GLN A 73 0.80 13.47 -7.17
N ASN A 74 1.13 14.60 -6.56
CA ASN A 74 1.51 15.83 -7.27
C ASN A 74 2.90 15.76 -7.94
N ALA A 75 3.66 14.69 -7.70
CA ALA A 75 4.97 14.44 -8.31
C ALA A 75 4.97 13.26 -9.29
N VAL A 76 3.81 12.71 -9.63
CA VAL A 76 3.70 11.53 -10.51
C VAL A 76 4.13 11.87 -11.93
N ASP A 77 5.00 11.02 -12.50
CA ASP A 77 5.28 11.02 -13.92
C ASP A 77 4.14 10.32 -14.68
N LEU A 78 3.28 11.12 -15.32
CA LEU A 78 2.11 10.63 -16.04
C LEU A 78 2.46 9.77 -17.26
N ALA A 79 3.62 9.99 -17.90
CA ALA A 79 4.02 9.16 -19.03
C ALA A 79 4.41 7.75 -18.56
N VAL A 80 5.05 7.65 -17.41
CA VAL A 80 5.32 6.36 -16.76
C VAL A 80 4.02 5.71 -16.30
N LEU A 81 3.14 6.47 -15.65
CA LEU A 81 1.87 5.93 -15.17
C LEU A 81 1.01 5.39 -16.31
N GLU A 82 0.80 6.16 -17.38
CA GLU A 82 0.05 5.76 -18.58
C GLU A 82 0.60 4.48 -19.22
N ALA A 83 1.92 4.29 -19.25
CA ALA A 83 2.53 3.11 -19.84
C ALA A 83 2.19 1.81 -19.09
N HIS A 84 1.92 1.91 -17.79
CA HIS A 84 1.56 0.76 -16.93
C HIS A 84 0.05 0.65 -16.68
N TYR A 85 -0.66 1.79 -16.67
CA TYR A 85 -2.09 1.91 -16.42
C TYR A 85 -2.70 2.81 -17.51
N PRO A 86 -3.08 2.25 -18.67
CA PRO A 86 -3.57 3.04 -19.79
C PRO A 86 -4.86 3.81 -19.45
N GLY A 87 -4.93 5.08 -19.86
CA GLY A 87 -6.05 5.98 -19.60
C GLY A 87 -5.87 6.94 -18.42
N VAL A 88 -4.64 7.17 -17.97
CA VAL A 88 -4.26 8.04 -16.83
C VAL A 88 -3.19 9.05 -17.26
N SER A 89 -3.35 9.65 -18.44
CA SER A 89 -2.41 10.63 -19.00
C SER A 89 -2.76 12.09 -18.70
N ASN A 90 -3.86 12.34 -17.98
CA ASN A 90 -4.34 13.68 -17.65
C ASN A 90 -3.95 14.04 -16.19
N PRO A 91 -3.21 15.14 -15.97
CA PRO A 91 -2.91 15.61 -14.62
C PRO A 91 -4.14 15.82 -13.73
N ASP A 92 -5.27 16.23 -14.32
CA ASP A 92 -6.51 16.48 -13.58
C ASP A 92 -7.20 15.17 -13.15
N GLU A 93 -6.78 14.01 -13.68
CA GLU A 93 -7.35 12.69 -13.40
C GLU A 93 -6.43 11.81 -12.51
N VAL A 94 -5.20 12.27 -12.22
CA VAL A 94 -4.24 11.47 -11.44
C VAL A 94 -4.76 11.18 -10.03
N GLY A 95 -5.43 12.16 -9.40
CA GLY A 95 -6.02 12.00 -8.07
C GLY A 95 -7.16 10.97 -8.07
N GLU A 96 -7.99 10.95 -9.12
CA GLU A 96 -9.03 9.93 -9.31
C GLU A 96 -8.40 8.54 -9.37
N TRP A 97 -7.34 8.36 -10.15
CA TRP A 97 -6.65 7.08 -10.23
C TRP A 97 -6.01 6.67 -8.90
N VAL A 98 -5.34 7.60 -8.20
CA VAL A 98 -4.70 7.36 -6.91
C VAL A 98 -5.72 6.88 -5.88
N GLU A 99 -6.94 7.43 -5.88
CA GLU A 99 -8.02 7.03 -4.96
C GLU A 99 -8.91 5.90 -5.51
N SER A 100 -8.52 5.26 -6.62
CA SER A 100 -9.30 4.20 -7.27
C SER A 100 -8.94 2.78 -6.83
N ALA A 101 -9.81 1.82 -7.15
CA ALA A 101 -9.58 0.39 -6.92
C ALA A 101 -8.26 -0.14 -7.54
N ALA A 102 -7.73 0.50 -8.58
CA ALA A 102 -6.48 0.08 -9.21
C ALA A 102 -5.25 0.33 -8.33
N ASN A 103 -5.34 1.28 -7.39
CA ASN A 103 -4.27 1.65 -6.47
C ASN A 103 -4.66 1.36 -5.01
N LEU A 104 -5.72 0.60 -4.74
CA LEU A 104 -6.22 0.38 -3.39
C LEU A 104 -6.28 -1.09 -3.01
N GLU A 105 -5.72 -1.42 -1.85
CA GLU A 105 -5.78 -2.77 -1.27
C GLU A 105 -6.14 -2.74 0.22
N TRP A 106 -6.71 -3.84 0.70
CA TRP A 106 -7.00 -3.98 2.13
C TRP A 106 -5.88 -4.73 2.82
N LEU A 107 -5.33 -4.14 3.87
CA LEU A 107 -4.31 -4.76 4.72
C LEU A 107 -4.82 -4.83 6.16
N CYS A 108 -4.45 -5.87 6.91
CA CYS A 108 -4.64 -5.82 8.36
C CYS A 108 -3.61 -4.86 8.97
N GLN A 109 -3.90 -4.34 10.14
CA GLN A 109 -3.04 -3.38 10.85
C GLN A 109 -1.57 -3.82 10.90
N PHE A 110 -1.30 -5.12 11.11
CA PHE A 110 0.06 -5.66 11.11
C PHE A 110 0.74 -5.56 9.74
N HIS A 111 0.09 -6.01 8.66
CA HIS A 111 0.66 -5.94 7.31
C HIS A 111 0.60 -4.53 6.70
N HIS A 112 -0.14 -3.60 7.30
CA HIS A 112 -0.13 -2.20 6.89
C HIS A 112 1.02 -1.42 7.56
N ARG A 113 1.06 -1.43 8.89
CA ARG A 113 1.94 -0.56 9.70
C ARG A 113 2.61 -1.24 10.89
N GLY A 114 2.47 -2.55 11.03
CA GLY A 114 3.22 -3.35 12.01
C GLY A 114 4.65 -3.62 11.56
N HIS A 115 5.38 -4.48 12.28
CA HIS A 115 6.77 -4.79 11.94
C HIS A 115 6.93 -5.39 10.52
N GLY A 116 6.00 -6.26 10.10
CA GLY A 116 5.89 -6.75 8.72
C GLY A 116 5.08 -5.85 7.79
N GLY A 117 4.84 -4.60 8.18
CA GLY A 117 3.96 -3.67 7.47
C GLY A 117 4.59 -3.10 6.20
N VAL A 118 3.78 -2.83 5.19
CA VAL A 118 4.21 -2.19 3.93
C VAL A 118 4.87 -0.83 4.14
N HIS A 119 4.47 -0.10 5.19
CA HIS A 119 5.10 1.17 5.57
C HIS A 119 6.37 1.04 6.43
N VAL A 120 6.79 -0.18 6.78
CA VAL A 120 7.89 -0.44 7.73
C VAL A 120 8.99 -1.28 7.07
N ALA A 121 8.62 -2.38 6.43
CA ALA A 121 9.53 -3.27 5.75
C ALA A 121 10.04 -2.63 4.45
N SER A 122 11.25 -3.01 4.01
CA SER A 122 11.67 -2.70 2.65
C SER A 122 10.74 -3.37 1.65
N SER A 123 10.60 -2.82 0.44
CA SER A 123 9.73 -3.40 -0.59
C SER A 123 10.08 -4.88 -0.89
N SER A 124 11.38 -5.24 -0.88
CA SER A 124 11.81 -6.63 -1.08
C SER A 124 11.41 -7.55 0.07
N ASP A 125 11.51 -7.09 1.31
CA ASP A 125 11.17 -7.90 2.48
C ASP A 125 9.65 -8.05 2.61
N PHE A 126 8.90 -6.98 2.35
CA PHE A 126 7.44 -7.00 2.29
C PHE A 126 6.93 -7.97 1.22
N GLU A 127 7.56 -8.01 0.05
CA GLU A 127 7.23 -8.98 -1.00
C GLU A 127 7.61 -10.41 -0.58
N ALA A 128 8.80 -10.61 -0.04
CA ALA A 128 9.28 -11.93 0.39
C ALA A 128 8.39 -12.56 1.48
N GLN A 129 7.82 -11.76 2.38
CA GLN A 129 6.93 -12.26 3.44
C GLN A 129 5.65 -12.93 2.88
N LYS A 130 5.26 -12.64 1.64
CA LYS A 130 4.14 -13.32 0.99
C LYS A 130 4.43 -14.80 0.74
N PHE A 131 5.70 -15.19 0.70
CA PHE A 131 6.15 -16.56 0.40
C PHE A 131 6.83 -17.25 1.58
N ILE A 132 7.30 -16.49 2.57
CA ILE A 132 8.06 -17.01 3.72
C ILE A 132 7.29 -16.69 5.00
N GLU A 133 6.81 -17.72 5.70
CA GLU A 133 6.15 -17.54 7.00
C GLU A 133 7.14 -17.04 8.05
N GLY A 134 6.72 -16.07 8.87
CA GLY A 134 7.52 -15.58 9.98
C GLY A 134 8.82 -14.88 9.56
N LEU A 135 8.93 -14.40 8.32
CA LEU A 135 10.10 -13.65 7.86
C LEU A 135 10.34 -12.38 8.69
N ILE A 136 9.25 -11.72 9.10
CA ILE A 136 9.27 -10.49 9.89
C ILE A 136 8.24 -10.66 11.02
N SER A 137 8.62 -10.28 12.23
CA SER A 137 7.81 -10.46 13.45
C SER A 137 7.68 -9.19 14.27
#